data_AF-A0A7X9DM13-F1
#
_entry.id   AF-A0A7X9DM13-F1
#
_cell.length_a   1.000
_cell.length_b   1.000
_cell.length_c   1.000
_cell.angle_alpha   90.00
_cell.angle_beta   90.00
_cell.angle_gamma   90.00
#
_symmetry.space_group_name_H-M   'P 1'
#
loop_
_entity.id
_entity.type
_entity.pdbx_description
1 polymer ?
#
loop_
_entity_poly.entity_id
_entity_poly.type
_entity_poly.pdbx_seq_one_letter_code
_entity_poly.pdbx_strand_id
1 'polypeptide(L)'
;MNFIKRFIYFFYYIKETDYRQLLKFIKYVRYSAGKARLVIVIDIIQSVFKYNISIKDYFSFRFYEKTVEERRKWAGSGFMYEYQLVMNPLKHRELLENKIRFLNHFRQYVSRKFCTLEEVIAGEEIIKNILLNESGKAVLKGSRGQIGAEVEVIDCRDFHPETLLKYMIRKKYDLVEEYVIQHDGLMRLSPSGLNTIRVFTQLHSDKVEFLGARLRITVNSQVDNMAAGNPASPVELETGIVCGPGVFSDITKEDVFFHPLTGEKIVGFQIPYWKDVKDLAEKAALLTPENKSVGWDIAITNSGPELIEGNHNWCKSLWQLPVKKGLKAELEKYL
;
A
#
# COMPACT_ATOMS: atom_id res chain seq x y z
N MET A 1 29.19 -5.40 -3.53
CA MET A 1 28.11 -4.39 -3.50
C MET A 1 28.70 -3.06 -3.93
N ASN A 2 28.17 -2.42 -4.98
CA ASN A 2 28.86 -1.31 -5.64
C ASN A 2 28.71 0.01 -4.84
N PHE A 3 29.79 0.48 -4.22
CA PHE A 3 29.85 1.72 -3.42
C PHE A 3 29.33 2.94 -4.18
N ILE A 4 29.52 2.98 -5.50
CA ILE A 4 29.02 4.04 -6.40
C ILE A 4 27.49 4.13 -6.36
N LYS A 5 26.78 2.99 -6.33
CA LYS A 5 25.30 2.97 -6.25
C LYS A 5 24.81 3.64 -4.97
N ARG A 6 25.54 3.51 -3.86
CA ARG A 6 25.14 4.09 -2.57
C ARG A 6 25.26 5.60 -2.55
N PHE A 7 26.22 6.18 -3.26
CA PHE A 7 26.25 7.63 -3.47
C PHE A 7 25.05 8.11 -4.30
N ILE A 8 24.72 7.42 -5.39
CA ILE A 8 23.55 7.77 -6.23
C ILE A 8 22.28 7.75 -5.37
N TYR A 9 22.07 6.68 -4.59
CA TYR A 9 20.94 6.59 -3.67
C TYR A 9 20.94 7.69 -2.61
N PHE A 10 22.10 8.01 -2.03
CA PHE A 10 22.21 9.07 -1.05
C PHE A 10 21.80 10.45 -1.61
N PHE A 11 22.29 10.83 -2.79
CA PHE A 11 21.89 12.08 -3.44
C PHE A 11 20.41 12.08 -3.81
N TYR A 12 19.88 10.96 -4.29
CA TYR A 12 18.45 10.80 -4.52
C TYR A 12 17.65 10.98 -3.22
N TYR A 13 18.07 10.38 -2.11
CA TYR A 13 17.40 10.55 -0.81
C TYR A 13 17.46 11.99 -0.32
N ILE A 14 18.58 12.71 -0.50
CA ILE A 14 18.66 14.14 -0.17
C ILE A 14 17.64 14.93 -1.00
N LYS A 15 17.54 14.66 -2.30
CA LYS A 15 16.62 15.35 -3.21
C LYS A 15 15.15 15.12 -2.82
N GLU A 16 14.77 13.88 -2.54
CA GLU A 16 13.38 13.48 -2.28
C GLU A 16 12.94 13.65 -0.81
N THR A 17 13.83 14.09 0.08
CA THR A 17 13.51 14.22 1.50
C THR A 17 12.55 15.39 1.75
N ASP A 18 11.44 15.12 2.43
CA ASP A 18 10.65 16.16 3.08
C ASP A 18 11.42 16.72 4.28
N TYR A 19 12.04 17.89 4.08
CA TYR A 19 12.84 18.54 5.11
C TYR A 19 12.02 19.03 6.31
N ARG A 20 10.73 19.34 6.14
CA ARG A 20 9.86 19.71 7.27
C ARG A 20 9.62 18.50 8.16
N GLN A 21 9.29 17.35 7.56
CA GLN A 21 9.16 16.10 8.28
C GLN A 21 10.49 15.66 8.91
N LEU A 22 11.61 15.81 8.20
CA LEU A 22 12.94 15.49 8.73
C LEU A 22 13.25 16.30 10.00
N LEU A 23 13.03 17.62 9.98
CA LEU A 23 13.27 18.48 11.13
C LEU A 23 12.37 18.09 12.31
N LYS A 24 11.09 17.75 12.05
CA LYS A 24 10.16 17.23 13.06
C LYS A 24 10.71 15.95 13.71
N PHE A 25 11.17 14.99 12.91
CA PHE A 25 11.69 13.71 13.40
C PHE A 25 13.02 13.88 14.16
N ILE A 26 13.94 14.71 13.67
CA ILE A 26 15.16 15.05 14.41
C ILE A 26 14.79 15.65 15.78
N LYS A 27 13.85 16.62 15.81
CA LYS A 27 13.40 17.22 17.07
C LYS A 27 12.86 16.14 18.02
N TYR A 28 12.00 15.26 17.55
CA TYR A 28 11.46 14.16 18.35
C TYR A 28 12.55 13.25 18.92
N VAL A 29 13.51 12.81 18.10
CA VAL A 29 14.61 11.92 18.55
C VAL A 29 15.53 12.61 19.56
N ARG A 30 15.77 13.92 19.40
CA ARG A 30 16.55 14.69 20.39
C ARG A 30 15.91 14.65 21.77
N TYR A 31 14.58 14.81 21.85
CA TYR A 31 13.86 14.81 23.13
C TYR A 31 13.66 13.40 23.69
N SER A 32 13.24 12.45 22.86
CA SER A 32 12.92 11.08 23.30
C SER A 32 14.16 10.22 23.59
N ALA A 33 15.24 10.38 22.84
CA ALA A 33 16.46 9.56 22.96
C ALA A 33 17.67 10.33 23.49
N GLY A 34 17.53 11.62 23.85
CA GLY A 34 18.60 12.43 24.42
C GLY A 34 19.80 12.69 23.49
N LYS A 35 19.68 12.44 22.18
CA LYS A 35 20.81 12.54 21.24
C LYS A 35 20.99 13.96 20.71
N ALA A 36 22.23 14.41 20.56
CA ALA A 36 22.52 15.68 19.89
C ALA A 36 22.21 15.61 18.38
N ARG A 37 21.81 16.76 17.79
CA ARG A 37 21.47 16.86 16.35
C ARG A 37 22.59 16.35 15.45
N LEU A 38 23.84 16.74 15.73
CA LEU A 38 24.99 16.34 14.92
C LEU A 38 25.22 14.83 14.96
N VAL A 39 25.07 14.20 16.13
CA VAL A 39 25.17 12.74 16.30
C VAL A 39 24.11 12.03 15.48
N ILE A 40 22.87 12.52 15.48
CA ILE A 40 21.78 11.95 14.66
C ILE A 40 22.11 12.05 13.17
N VAL A 41 22.59 13.21 12.69
CA VAL A 41 22.92 13.41 11.26
C VAL A 41 24.07 12.50 10.82
N ILE A 42 25.12 12.38 11.63
CA ILE A 42 26.25 11.47 11.34
C ILE A 42 25.76 10.02 11.30
N ASP A 43 24.94 9.59 12.27
CA ASP A 43 24.40 8.22 12.33
C ASP A 43 23.48 7.91 11.12
N ILE A 44 22.69 8.89 10.66
CA ILE A 44 21.89 8.76 9.43
C ILE A 44 22.81 8.48 8.23
N ILE A 45 23.83 9.32 8.01
CA ILE A 45 24.74 9.18 6.87
C ILE A 45 25.42 7.81 6.91
N GLN A 46 26.00 7.45 8.05
CA GLN A 46 26.63 6.13 8.24
C GLN A 46 25.64 4.99 7.97
N SER A 47 24.40 5.13 8.43
CA SER A 47 23.38 4.10 8.27
C SER A 47 22.92 3.94 6.81
N VAL A 48 22.80 5.03 6.04
CA VAL A 48 22.47 4.98 4.60
C VAL A 48 23.51 4.12 3.86
N PHE A 49 24.79 4.41 4.06
CA PHE A 49 25.88 3.68 3.38
C PHE A 49 26.01 2.23 3.89
N LYS A 50 25.94 2.01 5.22
CA LYS A 50 26.15 0.69 5.83
C LYS A 50 24.97 -0.28 5.63
N TYR A 51 23.73 0.19 5.71
CA TYR A 51 22.54 -0.67 5.76
C TYR A 51 21.62 -0.56 4.53
N ASN A 52 21.95 0.25 3.52
CA ASN A 52 21.12 0.47 2.33
C ASN A 52 19.72 1.03 2.61
N ILE A 53 19.62 1.95 3.57
CA ILE A 53 18.37 2.56 3.98
C ILE A 53 18.27 4.01 3.48
N SER A 54 17.07 4.57 3.40
CA SER A 54 16.89 6.01 3.20
C SER A 54 17.00 6.79 4.51
N ILE A 55 17.00 8.13 4.42
CA ILE A 55 16.93 9.01 5.59
C ILE A 55 15.64 8.75 6.39
N LYS A 56 14.50 8.59 5.71
CA LYS A 56 13.21 8.31 6.35
C LYS A 56 13.19 6.96 7.07
N ASP A 57 13.85 5.95 6.50
CA ASP A 57 13.92 4.61 7.10
C ASP A 57 14.66 4.62 8.44
N TYR A 58 15.72 5.43 8.58
CA TYR A 58 16.46 5.55 9.85
C TYR A 58 15.53 5.90 11.01
N PHE A 59 14.63 6.86 10.77
CA PHE A 59 13.63 7.27 11.76
C PHE A 59 12.56 6.21 11.92
N SER A 60 11.94 5.78 10.81
CA SER A 60 10.81 4.85 10.81
C SER A 60 11.15 3.53 11.50
N PHE A 61 12.34 2.99 11.26
CA PHE A 61 12.83 1.75 11.87
C PHE A 61 13.48 1.97 13.24
N ARG A 62 13.48 3.21 13.74
CA ARG A 62 14.06 3.61 15.03
C ARG A 62 15.50 3.13 15.18
N PHE A 63 16.34 3.36 14.15
CA PHE A 63 17.75 2.93 14.16
C PHE A 63 18.52 3.57 15.32
N TYR A 64 18.12 4.78 15.74
CA TYR A 64 18.70 5.47 16.88
C TYR A 64 18.58 4.69 18.21
N GLU A 65 17.74 3.66 18.30
CA GLU A 65 17.60 2.79 19.49
C GLU A 65 18.23 1.41 19.31
N LYS A 66 18.72 1.09 18.11
CA LYS A 66 19.10 -0.27 17.74
C LYS A 66 20.61 -0.46 17.68
N THR A 67 21.05 -1.63 18.10
CA THR A 67 22.40 -2.15 17.90
C THR A 67 22.72 -2.36 16.42
N VAL A 68 24.00 -2.55 16.11
CA VAL A 68 24.45 -2.83 14.74
C VAL A 68 23.79 -4.10 14.19
N GLU A 69 23.67 -5.13 15.03
CA GLU A 69 23.11 -6.45 14.69
C GLU A 69 21.61 -6.36 14.41
N GLU A 70 20.87 -5.59 15.20
CA GLU A 70 19.44 -5.37 14.98
C GLU A 70 19.18 -4.56 13.70
N ARG A 71 19.98 -3.52 13.44
CA ARG A 71 19.86 -2.69 12.23
C ARG A 71 20.02 -3.50 10.95
N ARG A 72 20.91 -4.50 10.94
CA ARG A 72 21.14 -5.38 9.77
C ARG A 72 19.89 -6.18 9.37
N LYS A 73 18.96 -6.42 10.30
CA LYS A 73 17.74 -7.21 10.05
C LYS A 73 16.67 -6.45 9.25
N TRP A 74 16.81 -5.12 9.07
CA TRP A 74 15.79 -4.31 8.42
C TRP A 74 16.02 -4.16 6.92
N ALA A 75 14.95 -4.37 6.14
CA ALA A 75 14.94 -4.13 4.70
C ALA A 75 14.73 -2.64 4.43
N GLY A 76 15.80 -1.94 4.05
CA GLY A 76 15.83 -0.51 3.71
C GLY A 76 15.36 -0.20 2.30
N SER A 77 15.24 1.10 1.99
CA SER A 77 14.72 1.59 0.70
C SER A 77 15.59 1.12 -0.46
N GLY A 78 16.91 1.22 -0.33
CA GLY A 78 17.81 0.77 -1.37
C GLY A 78 17.82 -0.75 -1.49
N PHE A 79 17.74 -1.48 -0.37
CA PHE A 79 17.70 -2.95 -0.41
C PHE A 79 16.43 -3.42 -1.12
N MET A 80 15.29 -2.84 -0.78
CA MET A 80 14.01 -3.17 -1.38
C MET A 80 13.95 -2.80 -2.85
N TYR A 81 14.52 -1.66 -3.24
CA TYR A 81 14.64 -1.29 -4.65
C TYR A 81 15.45 -2.32 -5.44
N GLU A 82 16.62 -2.72 -4.93
CA GLU A 82 17.46 -3.75 -5.56
C GLU A 82 16.74 -5.10 -5.63
N TYR A 83 16.11 -5.54 -4.54
CA TYR A 83 15.34 -6.79 -4.49
C TYR A 83 14.15 -6.79 -5.47
N GLN A 84 13.37 -5.70 -5.53
CA GLN A 84 12.22 -5.58 -6.41
C GLN A 84 12.62 -5.48 -7.89
N LEU A 85 13.81 -4.98 -8.22
CA LEU A 85 14.34 -5.03 -9.59
C LEU A 85 14.61 -6.48 -10.04
N VAL A 86 15.06 -7.34 -9.13
CA VAL A 86 15.29 -8.76 -9.41
C VAL A 86 13.96 -9.52 -9.48
N MET A 87 13.08 -9.31 -8.49
CA MET A 87 11.82 -10.06 -8.40
C MET A 87 10.79 -9.62 -9.44
N ASN A 88 10.76 -8.33 -9.77
CA ASN A 88 9.80 -7.75 -10.69
C ASN A 88 10.56 -6.93 -11.74
N PRO A 89 11.10 -7.54 -12.80
CA PRO A 89 11.87 -6.82 -13.81
C PRO A 89 11.05 -5.73 -14.49
N LEU A 90 11.67 -4.57 -14.77
CA LEU A 90 10.99 -3.38 -15.29
C LEU A 90 10.09 -3.66 -16.51
N LYS A 91 10.56 -4.49 -17.45
CA LYS A 91 9.83 -4.87 -18.67
C LYS A 91 8.52 -5.63 -18.43
N HIS A 92 8.28 -6.15 -17.23
CA HIS A 92 7.10 -6.95 -16.88
C HIS A 92 6.13 -6.22 -15.94
N ARG A 93 6.44 -4.99 -15.54
CA ARG A 93 5.63 -4.24 -14.56
C ARG A 93 4.39 -3.59 -15.14
N GLU A 94 4.34 -3.42 -16.46
CA GLU A 94 3.26 -2.71 -17.16
C GLU A 94 1.86 -3.23 -16.80
N LEU A 95 1.71 -4.54 -16.60
CA LEU A 95 0.45 -5.13 -16.18
C LEU A 95 0.00 -4.65 -14.79
N LEU A 96 0.93 -4.43 -13.87
CA LEU A 96 0.66 -3.96 -12.50
C LEU A 96 0.62 -2.42 -12.41
N GLU A 97 1.29 -1.71 -13.31
CA GLU A 97 1.33 -0.24 -13.34
C GLU A 97 0.12 0.39 -14.06
N ASN A 98 -0.48 -0.33 -15.01
CA ASN A 98 -1.65 0.12 -15.75
C ASN A 98 -2.93 -0.51 -15.19
N LYS A 99 -3.76 0.30 -14.51
CA LYS A 99 -4.99 -0.17 -13.87
C LYS A 99 -5.98 -0.80 -14.85
N ILE A 100 -6.10 -0.28 -16.07
CA ILE A 100 -7.02 -0.86 -17.07
C ILE A 100 -6.55 -2.26 -17.46
N ARG A 101 -5.24 -2.43 -17.75
CA ARG A 101 -4.67 -3.75 -18.07
C ARG A 101 -4.80 -4.71 -16.89
N PHE A 102 -4.51 -4.23 -15.69
CA PHE A 102 -4.68 -4.98 -14.46
C PHE A 102 -6.11 -5.50 -14.30
N LEU A 103 -7.09 -4.59 -14.38
CA LEU A 103 -8.50 -4.91 -14.21
C LEU A 103 -9.01 -5.89 -15.26
N ASN A 104 -8.56 -5.77 -16.50
CA ASN A 104 -8.90 -6.72 -17.56
C ASN A 104 -8.27 -8.09 -17.36
N HIS A 105 -6.98 -8.15 -16.98
CA HIS A 105 -6.28 -9.42 -16.72
C HIS A 105 -6.86 -10.18 -15.52
N PHE A 106 -7.22 -9.46 -14.47
CA PHE A 106 -7.78 -10.01 -13.23
C PHE A 106 -9.31 -9.92 -13.17
N ARG A 107 -10.00 -9.77 -14.31
CA ARG A 107 -11.45 -9.50 -14.37
C ARG A 107 -12.29 -10.47 -13.52
N GLN A 108 -11.90 -11.75 -13.46
CA GLN A 108 -12.59 -12.77 -12.67
C GLN A 108 -12.47 -12.59 -11.14
N TYR A 109 -11.56 -11.74 -10.66
CA TYR A 109 -11.34 -11.40 -9.25
C TYR A 109 -11.75 -9.97 -8.91
N VAL A 110 -12.43 -9.29 -9.83
CA VAL A 110 -12.93 -7.92 -9.68
C VAL A 110 -14.44 -7.95 -9.83
N SER A 111 -15.14 -7.77 -8.71
CA SER A 111 -16.61 -7.82 -8.68
C SER A 111 -17.24 -6.51 -9.15
N ARG A 112 -16.64 -5.37 -8.79
CA ARG A 112 -17.11 -4.04 -9.21
C ARG A 112 -17.06 -3.89 -10.73
N LYS A 113 -18.06 -3.22 -11.30
CA LYS A 113 -18.02 -2.84 -12.71
C LYS A 113 -17.06 -1.67 -12.91
N PHE A 114 -16.47 -1.64 -14.10
CA PHE A 114 -15.62 -0.55 -14.54
C PHE A 114 -15.74 -0.40 -16.06
N CYS A 115 -15.46 0.80 -16.55
CA CYS A 115 -15.27 1.04 -17.97
C CYS A 115 -14.21 2.11 -18.25
N THR A 116 -13.59 2.00 -19.42
CA THR A 116 -12.61 2.98 -19.88
C THR A 116 -13.29 4.14 -20.60
N LEU A 117 -12.58 5.27 -20.72
CA LEU A 117 -13.06 6.40 -21.50
C LEU A 117 -13.40 6.01 -22.95
N GLU A 118 -12.60 5.16 -23.58
CA GLU A 118 -12.85 4.67 -24.94
C GLU A 118 -14.16 3.87 -25.04
N GLU A 119 -14.44 3.03 -24.04
CA GLU A 119 -15.68 2.25 -23.99
C GLU A 119 -16.90 3.16 -23.82
N VAL A 120 -16.79 4.22 -23.00
CA VAL A 120 -17.85 5.22 -22.83
C VAL A 120 -18.12 5.98 -24.14
N ILE A 121 -17.06 6.33 -24.89
CA ILE A 121 -17.20 6.98 -26.21
C ILE A 121 -17.89 6.04 -27.21
N ALA A 122 -17.62 4.74 -27.14
CA ALA A 122 -18.18 3.74 -28.04
C ALA A 122 -19.65 3.39 -27.73
N GLY A 123 -20.11 3.56 -26.50
CA GLY A 123 -21.51 3.30 -26.14
C GLY A 123 -21.88 3.68 -24.70
N GLU A 124 -23.04 4.34 -24.55
CA GLU A 124 -23.47 4.89 -23.26
C GLU A 124 -24.07 3.87 -22.28
N GLU A 125 -24.42 2.66 -22.73
CA GLU A 125 -25.11 1.69 -21.87
C GLU A 125 -24.26 1.22 -20.68
N ILE A 126 -22.94 1.13 -20.86
CA ILE A 126 -22.04 0.70 -19.80
C ILE A 126 -21.95 1.76 -18.69
N ILE A 127 -21.87 3.05 -19.06
CA ILE A 127 -21.80 4.14 -18.08
C ILE A 127 -23.14 4.36 -17.36
N LYS A 128 -24.28 4.10 -18.02
CA LYS A 128 -25.60 4.10 -17.37
C LYS A 128 -25.65 3.08 -16.24
N ASN A 129 -25.14 1.86 -16.49
CA ASN A 129 -25.10 0.81 -15.46
C ASN A 129 -24.24 1.21 -14.25
N ILE A 130 -23.12 1.90 -14.46
CA ILE A 130 -22.30 2.42 -13.37
C ILE A 130 -23.04 3.55 -12.63
N LEU A 131 -23.68 4.49 -13.32
CA LEU A 131 -24.41 5.60 -12.68
C LEU A 131 -25.61 5.11 -11.84
N LEU A 132 -26.19 3.96 -12.18
CA LEU A 132 -27.33 3.36 -11.48
C LEU A 132 -26.92 2.34 -10.39
N ASN A 133 -25.63 2.26 -10.05
CA ASN A 133 -25.13 1.30 -9.07
C ASN A 133 -25.67 1.58 -7.66
N GLU A 134 -25.72 0.54 -6.83
CA GLU A 134 -26.34 0.56 -5.50
C GLU A 134 -25.72 1.58 -4.52
N SER A 135 -24.43 1.92 -4.69
CA SER A 135 -23.75 2.87 -3.81
C SER A 135 -24.15 4.34 -4.06
N GLY A 136 -24.71 4.63 -5.24
CA GLY A 136 -24.92 5.99 -5.72
C GLY A 136 -23.63 6.79 -5.96
N LYS A 137 -22.45 6.15 -5.90
CA LYS A 137 -21.14 6.77 -6.08
C LYS A 137 -20.33 6.04 -7.16
N ALA A 138 -19.43 6.77 -7.79
CA ALA A 138 -18.46 6.22 -8.73
C ALA A 138 -17.07 6.79 -8.44
N VAL A 139 -16.05 6.09 -8.93
CA VAL A 139 -14.65 6.47 -8.73
C VAL A 139 -14.01 6.71 -10.09
N LEU A 140 -13.53 7.93 -10.31
CA LEU A 140 -12.79 8.33 -11.51
C LEU A 140 -11.29 8.24 -11.26
N LYS A 141 -10.56 7.64 -12.21
CA LYS A 141 -9.12 7.40 -12.08
C LYS A 141 -8.38 7.61 -13.39
N GLY A 142 -7.08 7.91 -13.26
CA GLY A 142 -6.10 7.70 -14.32
C GLY A 142 -5.48 6.31 -14.23
N SER A 143 -5.24 5.68 -15.40
CA SER A 143 -4.76 4.30 -15.49
C SER A 143 -3.34 4.12 -14.97
N ARG A 144 -2.48 5.16 -15.05
CA ARG A 144 -1.05 5.08 -14.70
C ARG A 144 -0.63 5.81 -13.40
N GLY A 145 -1.53 6.51 -12.70
CA GLY A 145 -1.16 7.18 -11.45
C GLY A 145 -0.75 6.21 -10.34
N GLN A 146 0.42 6.43 -9.72
CA GLN A 146 0.95 5.57 -8.63
C GLN A 146 0.71 6.14 -7.22
N ILE A 147 0.14 7.34 -7.11
CA ILE A 147 -0.09 8.04 -5.84
C ILE A 147 -1.49 8.65 -5.93
N GLY A 148 -2.26 8.64 -4.83
CA GLY A 148 -3.67 9.03 -4.71
C GLY A 148 -4.05 10.47 -5.09
N ALA A 149 -3.33 11.10 -6.02
CA ALA A 149 -3.64 12.37 -6.66
C ALA A 149 -4.53 12.23 -7.91
N GLU A 150 -4.93 11.01 -8.30
CA GLU A 150 -5.77 10.77 -9.48
C GLU A 150 -7.10 10.08 -9.18
N VAL A 151 -7.48 9.90 -7.91
CA VAL A 151 -8.73 9.24 -7.55
C VAL A 151 -9.74 10.29 -7.11
N GLU A 152 -10.85 10.42 -7.83
CA GLU A 152 -11.97 11.28 -7.48
C GLU A 152 -13.21 10.43 -7.23
N VAL A 153 -13.83 10.57 -6.06
CA VAL A 153 -15.14 9.96 -5.77
C VAL A 153 -16.21 10.98 -6.11
N ILE A 154 -17.13 10.61 -7.00
CA ILE A 154 -18.25 11.45 -7.43
C ILE A 154 -19.58 10.88 -6.94
N ASP A 155 -20.56 11.76 -6.77
CA ASP A 155 -21.97 11.36 -6.60
C ASP A 155 -22.57 11.11 -7.97
N CYS A 156 -23.16 9.93 -8.20
CA CYS A 156 -23.72 9.58 -9.51
C CYS A 156 -24.93 10.45 -9.87
N ARG A 157 -25.62 11.03 -8.88
CA ARG A 157 -26.81 11.87 -9.11
C ARG A 157 -26.46 13.21 -9.75
N ASP A 158 -25.20 13.63 -9.65
CA ASP A 158 -24.70 14.87 -10.24
C ASP A 158 -24.42 14.74 -11.75
N PHE A 159 -24.54 13.52 -12.30
CA PHE A 159 -24.11 13.22 -13.67
C PHE A 159 -25.12 12.40 -14.48
N HIS A 160 -25.26 12.80 -15.75
CA HIS A 160 -25.74 11.96 -16.85
C HIS A 160 -24.56 11.41 -17.68
N PRO A 161 -24.74 10.32 -18.46
CA PRO A 161 -23.71 9.75 -19.33
C PRO A 161 -22.89 10.78 -20.12
N GLU A 162 -23.55 11.67 -20.87
CA GLU A 162 -22.88 12.70 -21.66
C GLU A 162 -22.07 13.70 -20.81
N THR A 163 -22.61 14.09 -19.65
CA THR A 163 -21.94 15.06 -18.77
C THR A 163 -20.74 14.42 -18.07
N LEU A 164 -20.83 13.13 -17.71
CA LEU A 164 -19.72 12.40 -17.12
C LEU A 164 -18.60 12.19 -18.15
N LEU A 165 -18.94 11.85 -19.39
CA LEU A 165 -17.98 11.75 -20.49
C LEU A 165 -17.21 13.07 -20.68
N LYS A 166 -17.93 14.19 -20.80
CA LYS A 166 -17.31 15.53 -20.91
C LYS A 166 -16.43 15.84 -19.69
N TYR A 167 -16.86 15.44 -18.49
CA TYR A 167 -16.10 15.62 -17.25
C TYR A 167 -14.79 14.82 -17.26
N MET A 168 -14.86 13.53 -17.62
CA MET A 168 -13.70 12.64 -17.74
C MET A 168 -12.68 13.18 -18.74
N ILE A 169 -13.11 13.60 -19.94
CA ILE A 169 -12.22 14.21 -20.95
C ILE A 169 -11.54 15.47 -20.39
N ARG A 170 -12.31 16.38 -19.79
CA ARG A 170 -11.79 17.65 -19.25
C ARG A 170 -10.77 17.42 -18.13
N LYS A 171 -11.05 16.46 -17.25
CA LYS A 171 -10.19 16.12 -16.09
C LYS A 171 -9.11 15.09 -16.41
N LYS A 172 -9.12 14.54 -17.63
CA LYS A 172 -8.19 13.52 -18.14
C LYS A 172 -8.27 12.20 -17.35
N TYR A 173 -9.46 11.80 -16.94
CA TYR A 173 -9.71 10.47 -16.41
C TYR A 173 -9.98 9.51 -17.56
N ASP A 174 -9.32 8.34 -17.54
CA ASP A 174 -9.45 7.30 -18.55
C ASP A 174 -10.17 6.05 -18.02
N LEU A 175 -10.55 6.04 -16.74
CA LEU A 175 -11.20 4.93 -16.07
C LEU A 175 -12.28 5.44 -15.10
N VAL A 176 -13.44 4.79 -15.13
CA VAL A 176 -14.48 4.90 -14.10
C VAL A 176 -14.80 3.51 -13.55
N GLU A 177 -14.93 3.43 -12.23
CA GLU A 177 -15.24 2.21 -11.49
C GLU A 177 -16.45 2.46 -10.59
N GLU A 178 -17.26 1.42 -10.34
CA GLU A 178 -18.23 1.45 -9.24
C GLU A 178 -17.50 1.66 -7.90
N TYR A 179 -18.14 2.39 -6.99
CA TYR A 179 -17.60 2.57 -5.64
C TYR A 179 -17.74 1.27 -4.84
N VAL A 180 -16.61 0.75 -4.35
CA VAL A 180 -16.58 -0.48 -3.56
C VAL A 180 -17.16 -0.22 -2.17
N ILE A 181 -18.27 -0.88 -1.87
CA ILE A 181 -18.82 -0.94 -0.52
C ILE A 181 -18.15 -2.08 0.23
N GLN A 182 -17.31 -1.73 1.21
CA GLN A 182 -16.65 -2.73 2.04
C GLN A 182 -17.63 -3.44 2.98
N HIS A 183 -17.23 -4.62 3.45
CA HIS A 183 -17.98 -5.48 4.34
C HIS A 183 -18.42 -4.76 5.62
N ASP A 184 -19.59 -5.10 6.16
CA ASP A 184 -20.20 -4.42 7.31
C ASP A 184 -19.26 -4.36 8.54
N GLY A 185 -18.49 -5.41 8.76
CA GLY A 185 -17.46 -5.46 9.81
C GLY A 185 -16.37 -4.39 9.64
N LEU A 186 -15.89 -4.16 8.41
CA LEU A 186 -14.92 -3.10 8.11
C LEU A 186 -15.57 -1.72 8.16
N MET A 187 -16.84 -1.60 7.75
CA MET A 187 -17.62 -0.36 7.92
C MET A 187 -17.76 0.04 9.38
N ARG A 188 -18.02 -0.91 10.29
CA ARG A 188 -18.02 -0.64 11.73
C ARG A 188 -16.64 -0.19 12.21
N LEU A 189 -15.58 -0.92 11.83
CA LEU A 189 -14.22 -0.60 12.25
C LEU A 189 -13.82 0.82 11.81
N SER A 190 -13.95 1.14 10.51
CA SER A 190 -13.73 2.49 9.99
C SER A 190 -14.53 2.76 8.71
N PRO A 191 -15.53 3.65 8.75
CA PRO A 191 -16.31 4.03 7.58
C PRO A 191 -15.70 5.20 6.78
N SER A 192 -14.51 5.70 7.17
CA SER A 192 -13.93 6.91 6.55
C SER A 192 -13.55 6.73 5.08
N GLY A 193 -13.17 5.50 4.70
CA GLY A 193 -12.81 5.13 3.34
C GLY A 193 -12.70 3.61 3.20
N LEU A 194 -12.21 3.16 2.05
CA LEU A 194 -12.05 1.74 1.74
C LEU A 194 -10.82 1.17 2.46
N ASN A 195 -11.02 0.33 3.47
CA ASN A 195 -9.96 -0.34 4.21
C ASN A 195 -9.60 -1.65 3.52
N THR A 196 -8.40 -1.74 2.95
CA THR A 196 -7.96 -2.97 2.27
C THR A 196 -6.98 -3.79 3.11
N ILE A 197 -6.89 -5.06 2.74
CA ILE A 197 -5.85 -5.97 3.22
C ILE A 197 -4.72 -5.97 2.19
N ARG A 198 -3.53 -5.57 2.62
CA ARG A 198 -2.29 -5.78 1.86
C ARG A 198 -1.78 -7.20 2.15
N VAL A 199 -1.77 -8.07 1.15
CA VAL A 199 -1.14 -9.39 1.21
C VAL A 199 0.16 -9.38 0.40
N PHE A 200 1.27 -9.76 1.03
CA PHE A 200 2.58 -9.82 0.37
C PHE A 200 2.87 -11.25 -0.06
N THR A 201 3.17 -11.45 -1.34
CA THR A 201 3.46 -12.76 -1.93
C THR A 201 4.87 -12.79 -2.51
N GLN A 202 5.48 -13.98 -2.50
CA GLN A 202 6.66 -14.31 -3.27
C GLN A 202 6.41 -15.59 -4.05
N LEU A 203 6.62 -15.57 -5.36
CA LEU A 203 6.69 -16.76 -6.20
C LEU A 203 8.15 -17.24 -6.26
N HIS A 204 8.36 -18.49 -5.89
CA HIS A 204 9.66 -19.16 -5.97
C HIS A 204 9.44 -20.65 -6.31
N SER A 205 10.10 -21.13 -7.37
CA SER A 205 9.95 -22.52 -7.85
C SER A 205 8.49 -22.95 -8.02
N ASP A 206 7.71 -22.12 -8.71
CA ASP A 206 6.27 -22.28 -8.98
C ASP A 206 5.36 -22.38 -7.74
N LYS A 207 5.90 -22.09 -6.55
CA LYS A 207 5.16 -22.03 -5.29
C LYS A 207 5.01 -20.59 -4.82
N VAL A 208 3.80 -20.22 -4.41
CA VAL A 208 3.53 -18.94 -3.77
C VAL A 208 3.78 -19.06 -2.26
N GLU A 209 4.66 -18.22 -1.73
CA GLU A 209 4.89 -18.01 -0.31
C GLU A 209 4.28 -16.68 0.15
N PHE A 210 3.55 -16.71 1.26
CA PHE A 210 3.02 -15.50 1.88
C PHE A 210 4.06 -14.88 2.82
N LEU A 211 4.50 -13.66 2.51
CA LEU A 211 5.47 -12.92 3.32
C LEU A 211 4.81 -12.16 4.49
N GLY A 212 3.48 -12.08 4.50
CA GLY A 212 2.69 -11.44 5.55
C GLY A 212 1.43 -10.76 5.02
N ALA A 213 0.59 -10.27 5.95
CA ALA A 213 -0.59 -9.48 5.61
C ALA A 213 -0.81 -8.32 6.59
N ARG A 214 -1.35 -7.20 6.10
CA ARG A 214 -1.62 -6.00 6.90
C ARG A 214 -3.01 -5.46 6.60
N LEU A 215 -3.77 -5.15 7.64
CA LEU A 215 -4.98 -4.36 7.50
C LEU A 215 -4.60 -2.89 7.48
N ARG A 216 -4.93 -2.17 6.40
CA ARG A 216 -4.78 -0.71 6.33
C ARG A 216 -6.08 -0.09 6.83
N ILE A 217 -5.99 0.82 7.80
CA ILE A 217 -7.17 1.37 8.48
C ILE A 217 -7.22 2.86 8.23
N THR A 218 -8.27 3.33 7.57
CA THR A 218 -8.51 4.75 7.30
C THR A 218 -8.86 5.50 8.58
N VAL A 219 -8.36 6.72 8.75
CA VAL A 219 -8.71 7.65 9.84
C VAL A 219 -8.98 9.02 9.22
N ASN A 220 -10.24 9.43 9.14
CA ASN A 220 -10.67 10.69 8.53
C ASN A 220 -10.11 10.91 7.10
N SER A 221 -10.04 9.83 6.32
CA SER A 221 -9.45 9.84 4.98
C SER A 221 -10.22 8.88 4.07
N GLN A 222 -10.39 9.28 2.80
CA GLN A 222 -10.99 8.44 1.77
C GLN A 222 -9.99 7.42 1.18
N VAL A 223 -8.69 7.57 1.46
CA VAL A 223 -7.62 6.69 0.97
C VAL A 223 -6.99 5.95 2.14
N ASP A 224 -6.65 4.66 1.97
CA ASP A 224 -6.13 3.78 3.03
C ASP A 224 -4.61 3.61 2.97
N ASN A 225 -3.87 4.68 2.72
CA ASN A 225 -2.42 4.64 2.61
C ASN A 225 -1.73 5.10 3.91
N MET A 226 -0.75 4.34 4.41
CA MET A 226 0.11 4.77 5.54
C MET A 226 0.89 6.06 5.25
N ALA A 227 1.21 6.33 3.97
CA ALA A 227 1.84 7.59 3.58
C ALA A 227 0.89 8.79 3.71
N ALA A 228 -0.43 8.55 3.66
CA ALA A 228 -1.46 9.56 3.92
C ALA A 228 -1.74 9.77 5.42
N GLY A 229 -0.97 9.13 6.31
CA GLY A 229 -1.07 9.32 7.76
C GLY A 229 -2.00 8.36 8.48
N ASN A 230 -2.50 7.33 7.79
CA ASN A 230 -3.31 6.26 8.32
C ASN A 230 -2.48 5.17 9.03
N PRO A 231 -3.01 4.48 10.06
CA PRO A 231 -2.37 3.33 10.66
C PRO A 231 -2.54 2.06 9.82
N ALA A 232 -1.66 1.09 10.05
CA ALA A 232 -1.84 -0.28 9.59
C ALA A 232 -1.52 -1.27 10.72
N SER A 233 -2.22 -2.40 10.73
CA SER A 233 -2.10 -3.43 11.77
C SER A 233 -1.65 -4.75 11.18
N PRO A 234 -0.86 -5.56 11.92
CA PRO A 234 -0.47 -6.89 11.48
C PRO A 234 -1.66 -7.86 11.51
N VAL A 235 -1.78 -8.67 10.47
CA VAL A 235 -2.74 -9.78 10.40
C VAL A 235 -1.96 -11.09 10.47
N GLU A 236 -2.40 -12.01 11.32
CA GLU A 236 -1.85 -13.35 11.42
C GLU A 236 -2.27 -14.20 10.21
N LEU A 237 -1.30 -14.81 9.52
CA LEU A 237 -1.57 -15.51 8.25
C LEU A 237 -2.43 -16.77 8.41
N GLU A 238 -2.35 -17.43 9.56
CA GLU A 238 -3.09 -18.66 9.80
C GLU A 238 -4.56 -18.39 10.09
N THR A 239 -4.85 -17.39 10.91
CA THR A 239 -6.20 -17.13 11.45
C THR A 239 -6.92 -15.99 10.73
N GLY A 240 -6.19 -15.04 10.16
CA GLY A 240 -6.76 -13.80 9.64
C GLY A 240 -7.16 -12.82 10.74
N ILE A 241 -6.66 -13.01 11.96
CA ILE A 241 -6.94 -12.11 13.08
C ILE A 241 -5.89 -10.99 13.09
N VAL A 242 -6.35 -9.76 13.31
CA VAL A 242 -5.47 -8.62 13.58
C VAL A 242 -4.78 -8.82 14.92
N CYS A 243 -3.48 -9.09 14.92
CA CYS A 243 -2.72 -9.55 16.08
C CYS A 243 -1.87 -8.47 16.76
N GLY A 244 -2.01 -7.21 16.34
CA GLY A 244 -1.26 -6.08 16.88
C GLY A 244 -1.94 -4.74 16.61
N PRO A 245 -1.47 -3.66 17.26
CA PRO A 245 -2.10 -2.35 17.16
C PRO A 245 -1.92 -1.74 15.76
N GLY A 246 -2.69 -0.68 15.51
CA GLY A 246 -2.46 0.20 14.36
C GLY A 246 -1.19 1.03 14.55
N VAL A 247 -0.25 0.91 13.61
CA VAL A 247 1.04 1.60 13.64
C VAL A 247 1.12 2.61 12.51
N PHE A 248 1.61 3.82 12.81
CA PHE A 248 1.78 4.89 11.84
C PHE A 248 3.18 4.91 11.22
N SER A 249 3.32 5.54 10.05
CA SER A 249 4.64 5.86 9.49
C SER A 249 5.28 7.10 10.14
N ASP A 250 4.48 7.93 10.83
CA ASP A 250 4.93 9.06 11.62
C ASP A 250 5.39 8.58 13.01
N ILE A 251 6.70 8.65 13.26
CA ILE A 251 7.31 8.19 14.52
C ILE A 251 6.92 9.01 15.75
N THR A 252 6.22 10.13 15.57
CA THR A 252 5.73 10.98 16.67
C THR A 252 4.33 10.59 17.14
N LYS A 253 3.69 9.65 16.45
CA LYS A 253 2.40 9.10 16.85
C LYS A 253 2.61 7.80 17.62
N GLU A 254 1.80 7.62 18.65
CA GLU A 254 1.71 6.37 19.39
C GLU A 254 0.89 5.34 18.61
N ASP A 255 1.10 4.07 18.95
CA ASP A 255 0.28 2.97 18.48
C ASP A 255 -1.17 3.10 18.96
N VAL A 256 -2.12 2.66 18.14
CA VAL A 256 -3.55 2.70 18.47
C VAL A 256 -4.15 1.30 18.58
N PHE A 257 -4.79 1.02 19.72
CA PHE A 257 -5.50 -0.25 19.97
C PHE A 257 -6.99 -0.17 19.65
N PHE A 258 -7.53 1.05 19.63
CA PHE A 258 -8.90 1.37 19.26
C PHE A 258 -8.87 2.39 18.12
N HIS A 259 -9.79 2.27 17.18
CA HIS A 259 -9.90 3.23 16.09
C HIS A 259 -10.28 4.61 16.66
N PRO A 260 -9.52 5.68 16.36
CA PRO A 260 -9.62 6.96 17.07
C PRO A 260 -10.94 7.69 16.87
N LEU A 261 -11.75 7.32 15.86
CA LEU A 261 -13.04 7.97 15.60
C LEU A 261 -14.25 7.12 15.98
N THR A 262 -14.19 5.81 15.73
CA THR A 262 -15.32 4.90 15.98
C THR A 262 -15.24 4.25 17.37
N GLY A 263 -14.06 4.26 18.00
CA GLY A 263 -13.82 3.55 19.25
C GLY A 263 -13.74 2.03 19.11
N GLU A 264 -13.87 1.48 17.90
CA GLU A 264 -13.82 0.05 17.66
C GLU A 264 -12.44 -0.54 17.96
N LYS A 265 -12.43 -1.74 18.54
CA LYS A 265 -11.18 -2.42 18.88
C LYS A 265 -10.49 -2.93 17.62
N ILE A 266 -9.22 -2.59 17.45
CA ILE A 266 -8.40 -3.01 16.30
C ILE A 266 -7.86 -4.43 16.52
N VAL A 267 -7.26 -4.68 17.69
CA VAL A 267 -6.65 -5.97 18.00
C VAL A 267 -7.74 -7.00 18.29
N GLY A 268 -7.65 -8.15 17.61
CA GLY A 268 -8.66 -9.20 17.68
C GLY A 268 -9.73 -9.09 16.59
N PHE A 269 -9.70 -8.06 15.74
CA PHE A 269 -10.59 -7.97 14.59
C PHE A 269 -10.31 -9.12 13.61
N GLN A 270 -11.34 -9.91 13.28
CA GLN A 270 -11.26 -11.00 12.32
C GLN A 270 -11.48 -10.44 10.90
N ILE A 271 -10.53 -10.65 10.01
CA ILE A 271 -10.73 -10.35 8.58
C ILE A 271 -11.81 -11.31 8.03
N PRO A 272 -12.92 -10.80 7.49
CA PRO A 272 -13.94 -11.64 6.86
C PRO A 272 -13.38 -12.36 5.64
N TYR A 273 -13.87 -13.57 5.36
CA TYR A 273 -13.46 -14.37 4.20
C TYR A 273 -11.95 -14.64 4.11
N TRP A 274 -11.26 -14.77 5.24
CA TRP A 274 -9.79 -14.83 5.27
C TRP A 274 -9.19 -15.93 4.37
N LYS A 275 -9.82 -17.10 4.30
CA LYS A 275 -9.38 -18.16 3.41
C LYS A 275 -9.45 -17.71 1.94
N ASP A 276 -10.56 -17.13 1.52
CA ASP A 276 -10.77 -16.64 0.17
C ASP A 276 -9.81 -15.50 -0.20
N VAL A 277 -9.44 -14.66 0.78
CA VAL A 277 -8.40 -13.63 0.62
C VAL A 277 -7.05 -14.24 0.28
N LYS A 278 -6.64 -15.30 0.99
CA LYS A 278 -5.37 -16.00 0.69
C LYS A 278 -5.44 -16.68 -0.68
N ASP A 279 -6.53 -17.40 -0.95
CA ASP A 279 -6.72 -18.09 -2.23
C ASP A 279 -6.72 -17.10 -3.42
N LEU A 280 -7.32 -15.92 -3.27
CA LEU A 280 -7.31 -14.87 -4.27
C LEU A 280 -5.90 -14.33 -4.51
N ALA A 281 -5.15 -14.02 -3.45
CA ALA A 281 -3.78 -13.51 -3.56
C ALA A 281 -2.82 -14.54 -4.19
N GLU A 282 -2.96 -15.83 -3.86
CA GLU A 282 -2.18 -16.91 -4.46
C GLU A 282 -2.48 -17.05 -5.96
N LYS A 283 -3.76 -17.11 -6.33
CA LYS A 283 -4.16 -17.19 -7.74
C LYS A 283 -3.71 -15.96 -8.53
N ALA A 284 -3.79 -14.77 -7.94
CA ALA A 284 -3.32 -13.55 -8.58
C ALA A 284 -1.80 -13.60 -8.83
N ALA A 285 -1.02 -14.07 -7.86
CA ALA A 285 0.43 -14.24 -8.01
C ALA A 285 0.81 -15.24 -9.12
N LEU A 286 0.09 -16.36 -9.21
CA LEU A 286 0.31 -17.37 -10.25
C LEU A 286 -0.04 -16.89 -11.67
N LEU A 287 -0.95 -15.91 -11.79
CA LEU A 287 -1.32 -15.31 -13.08
C LEU A 287 -0.34 -14.23 -13.56
N THR A 288 0.66 -13.89 -12.77
CA THR A 288 1.72 -12.92 -13.13
C THR A 288 3.11 -13.41 -12.72
N PRO A 289 3.55 -14.58 -13.22
CA PRO A 289 4.78 -15.23 -12.75
C PRO A 289 6.05 -14.42 -13.04
N GLU A 290 5.99 -13.45 -13.95
CA GLU A 290 7.09 -12.53 -14.24
C GLU A 290 7.29 -11.46 -13.15
N ASN A 291 6.25 -11.18 -12.35
CA ASN A 291 6.33 -10.33 -11.16
C ASN A 291 6.31 -11.23 -9.92
N LYS A 292 7.49 -11.68 -9.51
CA LYS A 292 7.64 -12.71 -8.48
C LYS A 292 7.36 -12.22 -7.08
N SER A 293 7.33 -10.92 -6.80
CA SER A 293 7.07 -10.43 -5.44
C SER A 293 6.09 -9.26 -5.46
N VAL A 294 4.83 -9.52 -5.09
CA VAL A 294 3.76 -8.53 -5.25
C VAL A 294 3.04 -8.31 -3.93
N GLY A 295 2.76 -7.03 -3.64
CA GLY A 295 1.84 -6.63 -2.59
C GLY A 295 0.44 -6.41 -3.17
N TRP A 296 -0.48 -7.32 -2.91
CA TRP A 296 -1.86 -7.26 -3.39
C TRP A 296 -2.72 -6.48 -2.42
N ASP A 297 -3.43 -5.46 -2.89
CA ASP A 297 -4.48 -4.79 -2.13
C ASP A 297 -5.82 -5.44 -2.44
N ILE A 298 -6.45 -5.97 -1.40
CA ILE A 298 -7.70 -6.71 -1.49
C ILE A 298 -8.74 -5.98 -0.64
N ALA A 299 -9.84 -5.58 -1.27
CA ALA A 299 -11.02 -5.12 -0.55
C ALA A 299 -11.88 -6.31 -0.16
N ILE A 300 -12.58 -6.19 0.96
CA ILE A 300 -13.54 -7.19 1.40
C ILE A 300 -14.92 -6.57 1.31
N THR A 301 -15.83 -7.17 0.56
CA THR A 301 -17.23 -6.76 0.45
C THR A 301 -18.12 -7.77 1.17
N ASN A 302 -19.42 -7.50 1.31
CA ASN A 302 -20.37 -8.50 1.84
C ASN A 302 -20.48 -9.74 0.93
N SER A 303 -20.16 -9.60 -0.36
CA SER A 303 -20.19 -10.70 -1.35
C SER A 303 -18.87 -11.47 -1.48
N GLY A 304 -17.81 -11.07 -0.77
CA GLY A 304 -16.49 -11.70 -0.81
C GLY A 304 -15.35 -10.72 -1.10
N PRO A 305 -14.10 -11.22 -1.16
CA PRO A 305 -12.94 -10.40 -1.46
C PRO A 305 -12.85 -10.05 -2.95
N GLU A 306 -12.36 -8.86 -3.26
CA GLU A 306 -12.06 -8.42 -4.62
C GLU A 306 -10.71 -7.71 -4.71
N LEU A 307 -10.06 -7.82 -5.87
CA LEU A 307 -8.75 -7.24 -6.09
C LEU A 307 -8.84 -5.75 -6.44
N ILE A 308 -8.07 -4.91 -5.74
CA ILE A 308 -8.01 -3.47 -5.99
C ILE A 308 -6.80 -3.12 -6.86
N GLU A 309 -5.61 -3.55 -6.45
CA GLU A 309 -4.35 -3.29 -7.15
C GLU A 309 -3.27 -4.32 -6.79
N GLY A 310 -2.27 -4.46 -7.66
CA GLY A 310 -1.06 -5.25 -7.41
C GLY A 310 0.17 -4.36 -7.43
N ASN A 311 0.96 -4.39 -6.36
CA ASN A 311 2.11 -3.50 -6.19
C ASN A 311 3.42 -4.25 -6.41
N HIS A 312 4.06 -4.04 -7.56
CA HIS A 312 5.40 -4.56 -7.88
C HIS A 312 6.50 -3.94 -7.00
N ASN A 313 6.27 -2.75 -6.45
CA ASN A 313 7.19 -1.99 -5.60
C ASN A 313 6.63 -1.82 -4.18
N TRP A 314 5.99 -2.88 -3.67
CA TRP A 314 5.26 -2.86 -2.40
C TRP A 314 6.05 -2.27 -1.21
N CYS A 315 5.32 -1.59 -0.32
CA CYS A 315 5.90 -0.74 0.71
C CYS A 315 6.49 -1.53 1.88
N LYS A 316 7.82 -1.50 2.00
CA LYS A 316 8.58 -2.11 3.10
C LYS A 316 8.23 -1.60 4.51
N SER A 317 7.74 -0.36 4.62
CA SER A 317 7.33 0.22 5.90
C SER A 317 6.01 -0.36 6.34
N LEU A 318 5.05 -0.51 5.43
CA LEU A 318 3.79 -1.22 5.68
C LEU A 318 4.07 -2.68 6.08
N TRP A 319 5.06 -3.32 5.47
CA TRP A 319 5.45 -4.67 5.82
C TRP A 319 6.11 -4.80 7.20
N GLN A 320 7.10 -3.97 7.55
CA GLN A 320 7.91 -4.16 8.77
C GLN A 320 7.42 -3.40 10.01
N LEU A 321 6.82 -2.21 9.86
CA LEU A 321 6.46 -1.37 11.01
C LEU A 321 5.36 -1.98 11.88
N PRO A 322 4.24 -2.50 11.33
CA PRO A 322 3.15 -3.02 12.16
C PRO A 322 3.54 -4.24 13.02
N VAL A 323 4.55 -5.01 12.60
CA VAL A 323 5.12 -6.12 13.39
C VAL A 323 6.35 -5.72 14.21
N LYS A 324 6.79 -4.46 14.11
CA LYS A 324 7.97 -3.90 14.81
C LYS A 324 9.24 -4.73 14.67
N LYS A 325 9.40 -5.42 13.53
CA LYS A 325 10.48 -6.38 13.30
C LYS A 325 11.14 -6.13 11.95
N GLY A 326 12.48 -6.19 11.94
CA GLY A 326 13.24 -6.25 10.70
C GLY A 326 13.06 -7.63 10.06
N LEU A 327 12.57 -7.66 8.84
CA LEU A 327 12.21 -8.89 8.12
C LEU A 327 13.11 -9.17 6.91
N LYS A 328 14.26 -8.50 6.79
CA LYS A 328 15.15 -8.59 5.62
C LYS A 328 15.54 -10.03 5.26
N ALA A 329 15.80 -10.87 6.26
CA ALA A 329 16.18 -12.27 6.08
C ALA A 329 15.09 -13.09 5.35
N GLU A 330 13.81 -12.71 5.49
CA GLU A 330 12.70 -13.37 4.78
C GLU A 330 12.77 -13.16 3.26
N LEU A 331 13.48 -12.12 2.80
CA LEU A 331 13.66 -11.81 1.38
C LEU A 331 15.01 -12.27 0.83
N GLU A 332 16.06 -12.27 1.67
CA GLU A 332 17.42 -12.63 1.26
C GLU A 332 17.52 -14.06 0.72
N LYS A 333 16.66 -14.97 1.18
CA LYS A 333 16.62 -16.36 0.69
C LYS A 333 16.20 -16.52 -0.78
N TYR A 334 15.71 -15.46 -1.43
CA TYR A 334 15.29 -15.49 -2.84
C TYR A 334 16.26 -14.77 -3.79
N LEU A 335 17.26 -14.08 -3.25
CA LEU A 335 18.33 -13.42 -4.01
C LEU A 335 19.52 -14.36 -4.17
#